data_AF-A0A511MJR5-F1
#
_entry.id   AF-A0A511MJR5-F1
#
_cell.length_a   1.000
_cell.length_b   1.000
_cell.length_c   1.000
_cell.angle_alpha   90.00
_cell.angle_beta   90.00
_cell.angle_gamma   90.00
#
_symmetry.space_group_name_H-M   'P 1'
#
loop_
_entity.id
_entity.type
_entity.pdbx_description
1 polymer ?
#
loop_
_entity_poly.entity_id
_entity_poly.type
_entity_poly.pdbx_seq_one_letter_code
_entity_poly.pdbx_strand_id
1 'polypeptide(L)'
;MRSVAENLTIALGLINENGLGRGLLYNRETGCYCSLGAIHAARTGLRGFSVAVDEDRRLGTKLAYQNSPEAEAVRLSMLAMDLLPDADGDFADLYRVNDSVPNPQTVIEAFERAIENAA
;
A
#
# COMPACT_ATOMS: atom_id res chain seq x y z
N MET A 1 -2.74 2.27 20.14
CA MET A 1 -2.42 1.83 18.76
C MET A 1 -3.72 1.44 18.11
N ARG A 2 -3.95 1.89 16.87
CA ARG A 2 -5.10 1.46 16.06
C ARG A 2 -4.97 -0.02 15.71
N SER A 3 -6.08 -0.68 15.43
CA SER A 3 -6.10 -2.06 14.92
C SER A 3 -5.66 -2.12 13.45
N VAL A 4 -5.39 -3.33 12.96
CA VAL A 4 -5.07 -3.57 11.54
C VAL A 4 -6.25 -3.14 10.66
N ALA A 5 -7.47 -3.54 11.02
CA ALA A 5 -8.69 -3.16 10.30
C ALA A 5 -8.91 -1.63 10.28
N GLU A 6 -8.66 -0.93 11.40
CA GLU A 6 -8.76 0.54 11.47
C GLU A 6 -7.73 1.21 10.55
N ASN A 7 -6.48 0.76 10.56
CA ASN A 7 -5.44 1.30 9.68
C ASN A 7 -5.75 1.03 8.20
N LEU A 8 -6.22 -0.17 7.85
CA LEU A 8 -6.61 -0.50 6.48
C LEU A 8 -7.82 0.30 5.99
N THR A 9 -8.79 0.56 6.87
CA THR A 9 -9.94 1.42 6.55
C THR A 9 -9.48 2.85 6.23
N ILE A 10 -8.54 3.40 7.02
CA ILE A 10 -7.97 4.72 6.75
C ILE A 10 -7.18 4.71 5.44
N ALA A 11 -6.36 3.68 5.20
CA ALA A 11 -5.58 3.55 3.98
C ALA A 11 -6.47 3.49 2.74
N LEU A 12 -7.55 2.71 2.78
CA LEU A 12 -8.54 2.65 1.69
C LEU A 12 -9.20 4.02 1.46
N GLY A 13 -9.54 4.74 2.52
CA GLY A 13 -10.04 6.12 2.43
C GLY A 13 -9.07 7.04 1.68
N LEU A 14 -7.78 6.96 2.00
CA LEU A 14 -6.74 7.76 1.33
C LEU A 14 -6.61 7.41 -0.17
N ILE A 15 -6.68 6.11 -0.52
CA ILE A 15 -6.68 5.66 -1.92
C ILE A 15 -7.90 6.18 -2.67
N ASN A 16 -9.08 6.14 -2.07
CA ASN A 16 -10.32 6.63 -2.70
C ASN A 16 -10.32 8.16 -2.87
N GLU A 17 -9.77 8.91 -1.92
CA GLU A 17 -9.69 10.37 -1.98
C GLU A 17 -8.68 10.86 -3.02
N ASN A 18 -7.51 10.22 -3.08
CA ASN A 18 -6.37 10.71 -3.88
C ASN A 18 -6.18 9.96 -5.21
N GLY A 19 -6.91 8.86 -5.40
CA GLY A 19 -6.70 7.90 -6.48
C GLY A 19 -5.55 6.94 -6.17
N LEU A 20 -5.65 5.72 -6.71
CA LEU A 20 -4.58 4.73 -6.61
C LEU A 20 -3.33 5.24 -7.35
N GLY A 21 -2.26 5.51 -6.59
CA GLY A 21 -1.00 5.95 -7.15
C GLY A 21 -0.41 4.89 -8.10
N ARG A 22 -0.15 5.30 -9.35
CA ARG A 22 0.51 4.48 -10.39
C ARG A 22 1.87 5.08 -10.76
N GLY A 23 2.89 4.25 -10.97
CA GLY A 23 4.26 4.61 -11.32
C GLY A 23 5.07 5.22 -10.18
N LEU A 24 6.22 5.81 -10.49
CA LEU A 24 7.10 6.52 -9.53
C LEU A 24 6.56 7.90 -9.14
N LEU A 25 5.26 8.16 -9.33
CA LEU A 25 4.65 9.48 -9.15
C LEU A 25 4.52 9.81 -7.66
N TYR A 26 5.60 10.35 -7.11
CA TYR A 26 5.59 11.09 -5.87
C TYR A 26 5.09 12.52 -6.14
N ASN A 27 3.91 12.88 -5.62
CA ASN A 27 3.53 14.28 -5.50
C ASN A 27 4.09 14.82 -4.18
N ARG A 28 4.88 15.90 -4.21
CA ARG A 28 5.48 16.47 -3.00
C ARG A 28 4.47 17.14 -2.06
N GLU A 29 3.35 17.61 -2.61
CA GLU A 29 2.29 18.27 -1.86
C GLU A 29 1.34 17.26 -1.22
N THR A 30 0.94 16.21 -1.95
CA THR A 30 -0.05 15.23 -1.49
C THR A 30 0.52 13.88 -1.07
N GLY A 31 1.72 13.50 -1.52
CA GLY A 31 2.34 12.19 -1.32
C GLY A 31 2.13 11.23 -2.51
N CYS A 32 2.45 9.95 -2.32
CA CYS A 32 2.02 8.87 -3.21
C CYS A 32 1.14 7.89 -2.42
N TYR A 33 -0.07 7.65 -2.90
CA TYR A 33 -1.03 6.71 -2.32
C TYR A 33 -1.17 5.46 -3.19
N CYS A 34 -0.03 4.86 -3.54
CA CYS A 34 -0.02 3.44 -3.87
C CYS A 34 -0.40 2.61 -2.62
N SER A 35 -0.66 1.32 -2.77
CA SER A 35 -1.08 0.45 -1.66
C SER A 35 -0.21 0.62 -0.41
N LEU A 36 1.12 0.59 -0.57
CA LEU A 36 2.06 0.76 0.53
C LEU A 36 2.14 2.18 1.08
N GLY A 37 2.03 3.19 0.21
CA GLY A 37 2.04 4.60 0.63
C GLY A 37 0.83 4.94 1.50
N ALA A 38 -0.34 4.43 1.13
CA ALA A 38 -1.57 4.58 1.90
C ALA A 38 -1.51 3.85 3.26
N ILE A 39 -1.01 2.61 3.28
CA ILE A 39 -0.79 1.83 4.52
C ILE A 39 0.16 2.58 5.46
N HIS A 40 1.28 3.09 4.93
CA HIS A 40 2.24 3.86 5.71
C HIS A 40 1.58 5.09 6.33
N ALA A 41 0.86 5.88 5.54
CA ALA A 41 0.20 7.10 5.98
C ALA A 41 -0.83 6.83 7.08
N ALA A 42 -1.66 5.80 6.91
CA ALA A 42 -2.65 5.40 7.89
C ALA A 42 -2.02 5.00 9.23
N ARG A 43 -0.91 4.27 9.19
CA ARG A 43 -0.23 3.72 10.37
C ARG A 43 0.57 4.77 11.13
N THR A 44 1.24 5.70 10.43
CA THR A 44 2.16 6.68 11.04
C THR A 44 1.54 8.07 11.23
N GLY A 45 0.45 8.38 10.52
CA GLY A 45 -0.10 9.73 10.42
C GLY A 45 0.74 10.69 9.58
N LEU A 46 1.77 10.19 8.90
CA LEU A 46 2.58 10.95 7.94
C LEU A 46 1.96 10.85 6.54
N ARG A 47 2.49 11.62 5.57
CA ARG A 47 2.04 11.54 4.18
C ARG A 47 2.43 10.20 3.55
N GLY A 48 1.69 9.75 2.54
CA GLY A 48 2.07 8.56 1.77
C GLY A 48 3.37 8.83 1.01
N PHE A 49 4.37 7.97 1.14
CA PHE A 49 5.66 8.13 0.46
C PHE A 49 5.80 7.12 -0.69
N SER A 50 6.19 7.60 -1.87
CA SER A 50 6.70 6.76 -2.96
C SER A 50 8.16 6.48 -2.70
N VAL A 51 8.55 5.24 -2.86
CA VAL A 51 9.83 4.73 -2.36
C VAL A 51 10.98 4.88 -3.36
N ALA A 52 10.96 5.96 -4.13
CA ALA A 52 11.88 6.15 -5.25
C ALA A 52 12.53 7.53 -5.33
N VAL A 53 12.70 8.21 -4.19
CA VAL A 53 13.57 9.39 -4.16
C VAL A 53 14.84 9.00 -3.42
N ASP A 54 15.97 8.97 -4.15
CA ASP A 54 17.33 8.60 -3.72
C ASP A 54 17.79 9.24 -2.39
N GLU A 55 17.12 10.30 -1.92
CA GLU A 55 17.39 10.95 -0.65
C GLU A 55 17.12 10.07 0.58
N ASP A 56 16.12 9.17 0.53
CA ASP A 56 15.79 8.29 1.68
C ASP A 56 16.79 7.16 1.88
N ARG A 57 17.53 6.79 0.83
CA ARG A 57 18.61 5.80 0.94
C ARG A 57 19.76 6.31 1.83
N ARG A 58 19.90 7.64 1.98
CA ARG A 58 20.90 8.31 2.83
C ARG A 58 20.46 8.47 4.29
N LEU A 59 19.16 8.46 4.58
CA LEU A 59 18.63 8.74 5.92
C LEU A 59 18.51 7.51 6.82
N GLY A 60 18.86 6.31 6.35
CA GLY A 60 18.68 5.09 7.13
C GLY A 60 17.21 4.75 7.39
N THR A 61 16.28 5.47 6.75
CA THR A 61 14.86 5.14 6.52
C THR A 61 14.73 3.95 5.56
N LYS A 62 15.59 2.93 5.76
CA LYS A 62 15.44 1.62 5.13
C LYS A 62 14.02 1.14 5.44
N LEU A 63 13.22 1.10 4.37
CA LEU A 63 11.98 0.36 4.22
C LEU A 63 10.76 0.98 4.92
N ALA A 64 10.17 2.03 4.33
CA ALA A 64 8.71 2.19 4.43
C ALA A 64 7.94 1.02 3.74
N TYR A 65 8.67 0.09 3.10
CA TYR A 65 8.30 -1.27 2.69
C TYR A 65 8.19 -2.27 3.85
N GLN A 66 8.21 -1.80 5.10
CA GLN A 66 8.30 -2.65 6.28
C GLN A 66 7.12 -3.63 6.37
N ASN A 67 7.47 -4.92 6.50
CA ASN A 67 6.62 -5.99 6.99
C ASN A 67 5.68 -5.46 8.08
N SER A 68 4.45 -5.18 7.70
CA SER A 68 3.42 -4.70 8.60
C SER A 68 2.24 -5.67 8.51
N PRO A 69 1.52 -5.91 9.62
CA PRO A 69 0.31 -6.71 9.58
C PRO A 69 -0.71 -6.20 8.54
N GLU A 70 -0.75 -4.89 8.29
CA GLU A 70 -1.60 -4.28 7.25
C GLU A 70 -1.13 -4.67 5.84
N ALA A 71 0.16 -4.54 5.55
CA ALA A 71 0.71 -4.94 4.24
C ALA A 71 0.54 -6.45 4.01
N GLU A 72 0.78 -7.28 5.02
CA GLU A 72 0.58 -8.72 4.91
C GLU A 72 -0.89 -9.09 4.69
N ALA A 73 -1.83 -8.45 5.39
CA ALA A 73 -3.26 -8.69 5.18
C ALA A 73 -3.71 -8.36 3.76
N VAL A 74 -3.25 -7.24 3.20
CA VAL A 74 -3.54 -6.85 1.80
C VAL A 74 -2.87 -7.82 0.83
N ARG A 75 -1.62 -8.21 1.09
CA ARG A 75 -0.87 -9.16 0.26
C ARG A 75 -1.54 -10.53 0.20
N LEU A 76 -1.99 -11.06 1.34
CA LEU A 76 -2.75 -12.31 1.41
C LEU A 76 -4.07 -12.21 0.64
N SER A 77 -4.75 -11.07 0.71
CA SER A 77 -5.98 -10.83 -0.05
C SER A 77 -5.72 -10.77 -1.55
N MET A 78 -4.66 -10.10 -1.99
CA MET A 78 -4.24 -10.06 -3.39
C MET A 78 -3.80 -11.43 -3.92
N LEU A 79 -3.11 -12.25 -3.10
CA LEU A 79 -2.77 -13.64 -3.42
C LEU A 79 -4.03 -14.49 -3.63
N ALA A 80 -5.00 -14.38 -2.72
CA ALA A 80 -6.27 -15.09 -2.83
C ALA A 80 -7.13 -14.65 -4.04
N MET A 81 -6.82 -13.49 -4.62
CA MET A 81 -7.45 -12.93 -5.82
C MET A 81 -6.64 -13.17 -7.10
N ASP A 82 -5.53 -13.90 -7.03
CA ASP A 82 -4.62 -14.15 -8.16
C ASP A 82 -4.06 -12.86 -8.80
N LEU A 83 -3.87 -11.82 -7.98
CA LEU A 83 -3.31 -10.53 -8.42
C LEU A 83 -1.77 -10.50 -8.36
N LEU A 84 -1.14 -11.46 -7.67
CA LEU A 84 0.31 -11.54 -7.46
C LEU A 84 0.93 -12.78 -8.15
N PRO A 85 0.97 -12.86 -9.48
CA PRO A 85 1.47 -14.06 -10.17
C PRO A 85 2.96 -14.33 -9.91
N ASP A 86 3.75 -13.29 -9.63
CA ASP A 86 5.19 -13.36 -9.36
C ASP A 86 5.52 -12.95 -7.91
N ALA A 87 4.71 -13.38 -6.93
CA ALA A 87 4.96 -13.08 -5.52
C ALA A 87 6.31 -13.67 -5.07
N ASP A 88 7.32 -12.82 -4.93
CA ASP A 88 8.70 -13.18 -4.53
C ASP A 88 8.93 -13.08 -3.01
N GLY A 89 7.87 -12.79 -2.24
CA GLY A 89 7.94 -12.63 -0.80
C GLY A 89 8.38 -11.24 -0.34
N ASP A 90 8.65 -10.34 -1.27
CA ASP A 90 8.88 -8.92 -1.00
C ASP A 90 7.58 -8.14 -1.17
N PHE A 91 7.24 -7.27 -0.21
CA PHE A 91 6.10 -6.35 -0.28
C PHE A 91 6.18 -5.38 -1.47
N ALA A 92 7.31 -5.34 -2.18
CA ALA A 92 7.40 -4.74 -3.51
C ALA A 92 6.37 -5.30 -4.50
N ASP A 93 5.85 -6.52 -4.31
CA ASP A 93 4.71 -7.05 -5.06
C ASP A 93 3.47 -6.14 -4.98
N LEU A 94 3.10 -5.67 -3.79
CA LEU A 94 1.98 -4.73 -3.57
C LEU A 94 2.17 -3.41 -4.33
N TYR A 95 3.42 -2.96 -4.48
CA TYR A 95 3.73 -1.79 -5.30
C TYR A 95 3.51 -2.09 -6.79
N ARG A 96 4.10 -3.18 -7.30
CA ARG A 96 4.03 -3.61 -8.70
C ARG A 96 2.60 -3.89 -9.17
N VAL A 97 1.73 -4.36 -8.29
CA VAL A 97 0.32 -4.66 -8.60
C VAL A 97 -0.45 -3.43 -9.01
N ASN A 98 -0.22 -2.29 -8.34
CA ASN A 98 -0.92 -1.04 -8.63
C ASN A 98 -0.74 -0.61 -10.10
N ASP A 99 0.43 -0.92 -10.66
CA ASP A 99 0.82 -0.61 -12.03
C ASP A 99 0.46 -1.68 -13.05
N SER A 100 0.29 -2.93 -12.61
CA SER A 100 0.04 -4.07 -13.50
C SER A 100 -1.43 -4.45 -13.60
N VAL A 101 -2.28 -4.06 -12.64
CA VAL A 101 -3.72 -4.32 -12.76
C VAL A 101 -4.37 -3.40 -13.81
N PRO A 102 -5.11 -3.96 -14.79
CA PRO A 102 -5.80 -3.15 -15.79
C PRO A 102 -6.91 -2.29 -15.15
N ASN A 103 -7.53 -2.79 -14.08
CA ASN A 103 -8.60 -2.11 -13.35
C ASN A 103 -8.14 -1.79 -11.90
N PRO A 104 -7.99 -0.51 -11.50
CA PRO A 104 -7.66 -0.13 -10.12
C PRO A 104 -8.62 -0.69 -9.06
N GLN A 105 -9.87 -0.96 -9.44
CA GLN A 105 -10.90 -1.47 -8.53
C GLN A 105 -10.50 -2.81 -7.90
N THR A 106 -9.71 -3.65 -8.58
CA THR A 106 -9.28 -4.94 -8.02
C THR A 106 -8.35 -4.77 -6.82
N VAL A 107 -7.60 -3.66 -6.76
CA VAL A 107 -6.78 -3.32 -5.57
C VAL A 107 -7.68 -2.85 -4.42
N ILE A 108 -8.72 -2.07 -4.72
CA ILE A 108 -9.71 -1.64 -3.72
C ILE A 108 -10.42 -2.86 -3.11
N GLU A 109 -10.87 -3.80 -3.94
CA GLU A 109 -11.49 -5.05 -3.47
C GLU A 109 -10.54 -5.89 -2.60
N ALA A 110 -9.24 -5.90 -2.91
CA ALA A 110 -8.25 -6.56 -2.06
C ALA A 110 -8.11 -5.88 -0.69
N PHE A 111 -8.22 -4.55 -0.60
CA PHE A 111 -8.26 -3.83 0.66
C PHE A 111 -9.54 -4.14 1.46
N GLU A 112 -10.70 -4.16 0.81
CA GLU A 112 -11.98 -4.49 1.44
C GLU A 112 -11.94 -5.89 2.07
N ARG A 113 -11.46 -6.90 1.33
CA ARG A 113 -11.27 -8.26 1.87
C ARG A 113 -10.26 -8.31 3.02
N ALA A 114 -9.18 -7.53 2.95
CA ALA A 114 -8.19 -7.47 4.02
C ALA A 114 -8.78 -6.86 5.30
N ILE A 115 -9.65 -5.85 5.17
CA ILE A 115 -10.38 -5.24 6.31
C ILE A 115 -11.33 -6.26 6.93
N GLU A 116 -12.13 -6.96 6.12
CA GLU A 116 -13.09 -7.97 6.60
C GLU A 116 -12.41 -9.11 7.36
N ASN A 117 -11.26 -9.57 6.88
CA ASN A 117 -10.50 -10.67 7.50
C ASN A 117 -9.66 -10.24 8.71
N ALA A 118 -9.45 -8.94 8.91
CA ALA A 118 -8.70 -8.38 10.04
C ALA A 118 -9.60 -7.95 11.21
N ALA A 119 -10.93 -8.09 11.08
CA ALA A 119 -11.94 -7.71 12.06
C ALA A 119 -12.15 -8.76 13.17
#